data_AF-A0A822EEF7-F1
#
_entry.id   AF-A0A822EEF7-F1
#
_cell.length_a   1.000
_cell.length_b   1.000
_cell.length_c   1.000
_cell.angle_alpha   90.00
_cell.angle_beta   90.00
_cell.angle_gamma   90.00
#
_symmetry.space_group_name_H-M   'P 1'
#
loop_
_entity.id
_entity.type
_entity.pdbx_description
1 polymer ?
#
loop_
_entity_poly.entity_id
_entity_poly.type
_entity_poly.pdbx_seq_one_letter_code
_entity_poly.pdbx_strand_id
1 'polypeptide(L)' 'QASGANIKIADLDEGSQDRHVTISGTPEQIQLAEFLIHSRIASEIGGILITH' A
#
# COMPACT_ATOMS: atom_id res chain seq x y z
N GLN A 1 -13.67 3.91 4.68
CA GLN A 1 -12.28 3.38 4.72
C GLN A 1 -12.36 1.92 5.16
N ALA A 2 -11.81 0.98 4.41
CA ALA A 2 -12.05 -0.46 4.62
C ALA A 2 -11.32 -1.04 5.85
N SER A 3 -10.09 -0.60 6.13
CA SER A 3 -9.30 -1.05 7.28
C SER A 3 -9.45 -0.18 8.54
N GLY A 4 -10.05 1.01 8.43
CA GLY A 4 -10.12 1.98 9.52
C GLY A 4 -8.79 2.59 9.97
N ALA A 5 -7.66 2.22 9.34
CA ALA A 5 -6.35 2.78 9.62
C ALA A 5 -6.18 4.17 9.01
N ASN A 6 -5.51 5.07 9.72
CA ASN A 6 -5.04 6.33 9.16
C ASN A 6 -3.85 6.06 8.23
N ILE A 7 -3.96 6.45 6.97
CA ILE A 7 -2.93 6.25 5.95
C ILE A 7 -2.48 7.62 5.48
N LYS A 8 -1.19 7.90 5.63
CA LYS A 8 -0.55 9.12 5.14
C LYS A 8 0.49 8.73 4.09
N ILE A 9 0.30 9.20 2.86
CA ILE A 9 1.24 9.00 1.76
C ILE A 9 2.08 10.27 1.70
N ALA A 10 3.38 10.15 1.92
CA ALA A 10 4.30 11.26 1.76
C ALA A 10 4.48 11.58 0.27
N ASP A 11 4.90 12.81 0.00
CA ASP A 11 5.30 13.21 -1.33
C ASP A 11 6.50 12.38 -1.82
N LEU A 12 6.66 12.31 -3.13
CA LEU A 12 7.83 11.68 -3.75
C LEU A 12 9.06 12.49 -3.35
N ASP A 13 10.04 11.83 -2.74
CA ASP A 13 11.35 12.43 -2.49
C ASP A 13 12.05 12.66 -3.84
N GLU A 14 12.76 13.80 -3.99
CA GLU A 14 13.39 14.15 -5.27
C GLU A 14 14.43 13.09 -5.68
N GLY A 15 14.07 12.29 -6.69
CA GLY A 15 14.92 11.22 -7.21
C GLY A 15 14.49 9.80 -6.80
N SER A 16 13.50 9.65 -5.91
CA SER A 16 12.93 8.36 -5.55
C SER A 16 11.75 7.97 -6.43
N GLN A 17 11.72 6.71 -6.86
CA GLN A 17 10.53 6.11 -7.50
C GLN A 17 9.53 5.58 -6.45
N ASP A 18 9.95 5.54 -5.18
CA ASP A 18 9.17 5.05 -4.06
C ASP A 18 8.46 6.18 -3.31
N ARG A 19 7.25 5.88 -2.81
CA ARG A 19 6.50 6.78 -1.91
C ARG A 19 6.53 6.23 -0.51
N HIS A 20 6.87 7.07 0.46
CA HIS A 20 6.79 6.67 1.85
C HIS A 20 5.33 6.65 2.30
N VAL A 21 4.85 5.52 2.84
CA VAL A 21 3.49 5.38 3.36
C VAL A 21 3.56 5.11 4.86
N THR A 22 2.97 5.99 5.64
CA THR A 22 2.81 5.82 7.08
C THR A 22 1.40 5.33 7.37
N ILE A 23 1.29 4.20 8.09
CA ILE A 23 0.02 3.62 8.53
C ILE A 23 -0.04 3.75 10.05
N SER A 24 -1.16 4.24 10.57
CA SER A 24 -1.38 4.43 12.02
C SER A 24 -2.78 3.99 12.42
N GLY A 25 -2.90 3.30 13.54
CA GLY A 25 -4.15 2.72 14.03
C GLY A 25 -3.90 1.64 15.08
N THR A 26 -4.90 0.82 15.37
CA THR A 26 -4.70 -0.39 16.18
C THR A 26 -3.88 -1.42 15.39
N PRO A 27 -3.22 -2.39 16.07
CA PRO A 27 -2.45 -3.44 15.39
C PRO A 27 -3.26 -4.23 14.36
N GLU A 28 -4.56 -4.44 14.60
CA GLU A 28 -5.46 -5.14 13.66
C GLU A 28 -5.73 -4.30 12.42
N GLN A 29 -5.95 -2.98 12.60
CA GLN A 29 -6.16 -2.04 11.50
C GLN A 29 -4.91 -1.92 10.62
N ILE A 30 -3.73 -1.88 11.25
CA ILE A 30 -2.43 -1.84 10.55
C ILE A 30 -2.24 -3.12 9.73
N GLN A 31 -2.37 -4.30 10.34
CA GLN A 31 -2.23 -5.58 9.63
C GLN A 31 -3.20 -5.70 8.44
N LEU A 32 -4.45 -5.28 8.62
CA LEU A 32 -5.43 -5.31 7.54
C LEU A 32 -5.07 -4.31 6.43
N ALA A 33 -4.60 -3.11 6.78
CA ALA A 33 -4.17 -2.12 5.80
C ALA A 33 -2.95 -2.61 5.00
N GLU A 34 -1.94 -3.20 5.66
CA GLU A 34 -0.78 -3.80 5.01
C GLU A 34 -1.20 -4.92 4.05
N PHE A 35 -2.07 -5.82 4.49
CA PHE A 35 -2.59 -6.89 3.63
C PHE A 35 -3.28 -6.36 2.37
N LEU A 36 -4.13 -5.34 2.51
CA LEU A 36 -4.83 -4.74 1.37
C LEU A 36 -3.87 -4.02 0.41
N ILE A 37 -2.86 -3.32 0.94
CA ILE A 37 -1.83 -2.65 0.13
C ILE A 37 -1.01 -3.70 -0.64
N HIS A 38 -0.53 -4.74 0.04
CA HIS A 38 0.21 -5.82 -0.61
C HIS A 38 -0.65 -6.55 -1.64
N SER A 39 -1.92 -6.81 -1.34
CA SER A 39 -2.85 -7.46 -2.28
C SER A 39 -3.10 -6.58 -3.51
N ARG A 40 -3.26 -5.26 -3.33
CA ARG A 40 -3.44 -4.34 -4.46
C ARG A 40 -2.20 -4.24 -5.33
N ILE A 41 -1.02 -4.09 -4.72
CA ILE A 41 0.26 -4.06 -5.42
C ILE A 41 0.47 -5.39 -6.15
N ALA A 42 0.25 -6.52 -5.49
CA ALA A 42 0.36 -7.85 -6.10
C ALA A 42 -0.63 -8.04 -7.25
N SER A 43 -1.83 -7.46 -7.18
CA SER A 43 -2.78 -7.47 -8.31
C SER A 43 -2.30 -6.62 -9.48
N GLU A 44 -1.61 -5.50 -9.24
CA GLU A 44 -1.08 -4.64 -10.30
C GLU A 44 0.19 -5.24 -10.94
N ILE A 45 1.10 -5.82 -10.15
CA ILE A 45 2.31 -6.49 -10.65
C ILE A 45 1.96 -7.86 -11.26
N GLY A 46 1.04 -8.60 -10.66
CA GLY A 46 0.54 -9.88 -11.15
C GLY A 46 -0.32 -9.77 -12.41
N GLY A 47 -0.98 -8.62 -12.63
CA GLY A 47 -1.70 -8.33 -13.87
C GLY A 47 -0.78 -8.09 -15.07
N ILE A 48 0.44 -7.60 -14.85
CA ILE A 48 1.44 -7.34 -15.91
C ILE A 48 2.08 -8.65 -16.42
N LEU A 49 2.07 -9.73 -15.63
CA LEU A 49 2.69 -11.00 -16.02
C LEU A 49 1.78 -11.95 -16.84
N ILE A 50 0.53 -11.58 -17.13
CA ILE A 50 -0.43 -12.42 -17.88
C ILE A 50 -0.83 -11.80 -19.23
N THR A 51 0.12 -11.22 -19.96
CA THR A 51 -0.04 -11.04 -21.42
C THR A 51 0.95 -11.97 -22.10
N HIS A 52 0.44 -13.11 -22.56
CA HIS A 52 1.14 -14.12 -23.35
C HIS A 52 0.83 -13.92 -24.83
#